data_AF-A0A941E3K6-F1
#
_entry.id   AF-A0A941E3K6-F1
#
_cell.length_a   1.000
_cell.length_b   1.000
_cell.length_c   1.000
_cell.angle_alpha   90.00
_cell.angle_beta   90.00
_cell.angle_gamma   90.00
#
_symmetry.space_group_name_H-M   'P 1'
#
loop_
_entity.id
_entity.type
_entity.pdbx_description
1 polymer ?
#
loop_
_entity_poly.entity_id
_entity_poly.type
_entity_poly.pdbx_seq_one_letter_code
_entity_poly.pdbx_strand_id
1 'polypeptide(L)'
;MAIPQTPTPPYPEYSDAVLNEPANYGILEQLIGTWVNVNPNNNPTGWGLHTTCMPSPGTNSETIFGVFHFLCEDYTEELTFSPVSGGVRNRGGTNEQFAGAIEYRQSVQRVSDGVGIHEEVGMYLWLNEMYNHAATEQSVLEDNAYPIISTGAGATGPNFVPPYSIARSGTIPHGSGILLTGSFQQDVVGKPPFPTGTESWSAPFVRSWPDLLIANAPDLASSPLAISPSMGASALLVPPGGSAADAAPLNLDEPAPAWAFDKSLPVTEPDGNLTYFQRIVADPHYPYSVRPDLRLRDAIKDQQISKYTLIQLTSKHDGGPQGGILNTPFVKKFANVTEMTLNMWLETVVEEGQEILQLQYEQIIFFEFMVGSNGQTTRWPHIQINTLRKKTN
;
A
#
# COMPACT_ATOMS: atom_id res chain seq x y z
N MET A 1 -19.23 16.28 -5.31
CA MET A 1 -18.01 16.96 -5.80
C MET A 1 -17.66 16.31 -7.14
N ALA A 2 -17.27 17.03 -8.18
CA ALA A 2 -16.86 16.38 -9.43
C ALA A 2 -15.55 15.62 -9.18
N ILE A 3 -15.47 14.35 -9.60
CA ILE A 3 -14.24 13.55 -9.50
C ILE A 3 -13.15 14.33 -10.23
N PRO A 4 -12.04 14.71 -9.57
CA PRO A 4 -10.95 15.41 -10.26
C PRO A 4 -10.42 14.51 -11.38
N GLN A 5 -10.70 14.90 -12.62
CA GLN A 5 -10.10 14.24 -13.78
C GLN A 5 -8.62 14.62 -13.84
N THR A 6 -7.78 13.71 -14.35
CA THR A 6 -6.41 14.03 -14.72
C THR A 6 -6.43 15.33 -15.56
N PRO A 7 -5.64 16.35 -15.19
CA PRO A 7 -5.71 17.64 -15.86
C PRO A 7 -5.42 17.45 -17.35
N THR A 8 -6.29 17.96 -18.22
CA THR A 8 -6.11 17.91 -19.67
C THR A 8 -5.80 19.30 -20.21
N PRO A 9 -4.87 19.44 -21.15
CA PRO A 9 -4.58 20.73 -21.78
C PRO A 9 -5.76 21.27 -22.59
N PRO A 10 -5.85 22.59 -22.83
CA PRO A 10 -4.90 23.62 -22.41
C PRO A 10 -5.03 23.95 -20.91
N TYR A 11 -3.90 24.19 -20.25
CA TYR A 11 -3.85 24.60 -18.84
C TYR A 11 -4.03 26.11 -18.68
N PRO A 12 -4.57 26.58 -17.54
CA PRO A 12 -4.63 28.00 -17.23
C PRO A 12 -3.24 28.65 -17.21
N GLU A 13 -3.15 29.93 -17.55
CA GLU A 13 -1.88 30.67 -17.48
C GLU A 13 -1.42 30.83 -16.03
N TYR A 14 -0.13 30.63 -15.80
CA TYR A 14 0.50 30.89 -14.52
C TYR A 14 0.54 32.40 -14.24
N SER A 15 0.24 32.78 -13.00
CA SER A 15 0.54 34.10 -12.45
C SER A 15 1.01 33.98 -11.02
N ASP A 16 1.78 34.95 -10.53
CA ASP A 16 2.28 34.95 -9.15
C ASP A 16 1.16 35.02 -8.10
N ALA A 17 -0.08 35.33 -8.49
CA ALA A 17 -1.23 35.27 -7.59
C ALA A 17 -1.41 33.86 -7.00
N VAL A 18 -1.15 32.81 -7.79
CA VAL A 18 -1.27 31.39 -7.39
C VAL A 18 -0.38 31.06 -6.19
N LEU A 19 0.76 31.74 -6.03
CA LEU A 19 1.67 31.53 -4.89
C LEU A 19 1.03 31.91 -3.54
N ASN A 20 -0.03 32.71 -3.55
CA ASN A 20 -0.71 33.19 -2.35
C ASN A 20 -2.05 32.46 -2.10
N GLU A 21 -2.45 31.56 -2.99
CA GLU A 21 -3.67 30.77 -2.84
C GLU A 21 -3.45 29.59 -1.87
N PRO A 22 -4.51 29.15 -1.15
CA PRO A 22 -4.46 27.91 -0.37
C PRO A 22 -4.07 26.72 -1.26
N ALA A 23 -3.33 25.77 -0.70
CA ALA A 23 -2.97 24.56 -1.43
C ALA A 23 -4.23 23.74 -1.76
N ASN A 24 -4.31 23.22 -2.99
CA ASN A 24 -5.29 22.20 -3.33
C ASN A 24 -4.78 20.83 -2.90
N TYR A 25 -5.37 20.23 -1.87
CA TYR A 25 -5.02 18.88 -1.41
C TYR A 25 -5.81 17.78 -2.15
N GLY A 26 -6.76 18.15 -3.02
CA GLY A 26 -7.62 17.22 -3.73
C GLY A 26 -8.28 16.21 -2.80
N ILE A 27 -8.23 14.93 -3.17
CA ILE A 27 -8.82 13.85 -2.38
C ILE A 27 -8.11 13.61 -1.05
N LEU A 28 -6.85 14.03 -0.93
CA LEU A 28 -6.03 13.82 0.26
C LEU A 28 -6.49 14.67 1.45
N GLU A 29 -7.30 15.71 1.22
CA GLU A 29 -7.89 16.52 2.29
C GLU A 29 -8.65 15.66 3.32
N GLN A 30 -9.27 14.56 2.85
CA GLN A 30 -9.99 13.63 3.72
C GLN A 30 -9.09 12.95 4.76
N LEU A 31 -7.78 12.80 4.47
CA LEU A 31 -6.81 12.18 5.37
C LEU A 31 -6.41 13.08 6.54
N ILE A 32 -6.53 14.42 6.39
CA ILE A 32 -6.00 15.38 7.37
C ILE A 32 -6.55 15.11 8.77
N GLY A 33 -5.66 15.00 9.76
CA GLY A 33 -5.97 14.70 11.15
C GLY A 33 -5.27 13.44 11.65
N THR A 34 -5.59 13.04 12.88
CA THR A 34 -5.04 11.86 13.53
C THR A 34 -6.02 10.70 13.48
N TRP A 35 -5.53 9.51 13.19
CA TRP A 35 -6.28 8.27 13.08
C TRP A 35 -5.74 7.25 14.06
N VAL A 36 -6.65 6.57 14.77
CA VAL A 36 -6.29 5.61 15.82
C VAL A 36 -7.19 4.38 15.77
N ASN A 37 -6.70 3.26 16.29
CA ASN A 37 -7.53 2.09 16.56
C ASN A 37 -8.66 2.46 17.54
N VAL A 38 -9.88 2.02 17.24
CA VAL A 38 -11.03 2.11 18.17
C VAL A 38 -11.49 0.70 18.48
N ASN A 39 -11.20 0.24 19.70
CA ASN A 39 -11.49 -1.12 20.11
C ASN A 39 -11.97 -1.24 21.57
N PRO A 40 -13.12 -0.63 21.93
CA PRO A 40 -13.61 -0.58 23.31
C PRO A 40 -13.94 -1.96 23.89
N ASN A 41 -14.24 -2.94 23.03
CA ASN A 41 -14.65 -4.29 23.43
C ASN A 41 -13.48 -5.30 23.36
N ASN A 42 -12.27 -4.83 23.08
CA ASN A 42 -11.08 -5.68 22.88
C ASN A 42 -11.33 -6.82 21.86
N ASN A 43 -12.07 -6.51 20.79
CA ASN A 43 -12.31 -7.43 19.69
C ASN A 43 -11.02 -7.53 18.85
N PRO A 44 -10.47 -8.73 18.57
CA PRO A 44 -9.27 -8.87 17.75
C PRO A 44 -9.33 -8.11 16.41
N THR A 45 -10.49 -8.05 15.75
CA THR A 45 -10.64 -7.34 14.47
C THR A 45 -10.54 -5.82 14.59
N GLY A 46 -10.53 -5.26 15.81
CA GLY A 46 -10.31 -3.84 16.08
C GLY A 46 -8.84 -3.45 16.20
N TRP A 47 -7.92 -4.41 16.17
CA TRP A 47 -6.47 -4.18 16.13
C TRP A 47 -5.93 -4.28 14.72
N GLY A 48 -4.84 -3.53 14.46
CA GLY A 48 -4.04 -3.76 13.27
C GLY A 48 -3.39 -5.15 13.32
N LEU A 49 -3.09 -5.71 12.16
CA LEU A 49 -2.38 -6.99 12.04
C LEU A 49 -1.24 -6.83 11.05
N HIS A 50 -0.08 -7.37 11.38
CA HIS A 50 0.98 -7.53 10.39
C HIS A 50 1.41 -8.99 10.27
N THR A 51 1.78 -9.39 9.06
CA THR A 51 2.47 -10.65 8.78
C THR A 51 3.85 -10.33 8.21
N THR A 52 4.88 -10.85 8.85
CA THR A 52 6.29 -10.54 8.55
C THR A 52 7.06 -11.85 8.37
N CYS A 53 7.80 -11.97 7.27
CA CYS A 53 8.67 -13.12 7.01
C CYS A 53 10.13 -12.68 7.00
N MET A 54 10.96 -13.20 7.90
CA MET A 54 12.36 -12.78 8.03
C MET A 54 13.30 -13.97 7.87
N PRO A 55 14.56 -13.77 7.48
CA PRO A 55 15.59 -14.79 7.65
C PRO A 55 15.63 -15.27 9.11
N SER A 56 15.69 -16.58 9.34
CA SER A 56 15.79 -17.09 10.71
C SER A 56 17.17 -16.80 11.33
N PRO A 57 17.25 -16.67 12.67
CA PRO A 57 18.53 -16.50 13.35
C PRO A 57 19.56 -17.57 12.95
N GLY A 58 20.78 -17.12 12.62
CA GLY A 58 21.87 -18.00 12.18
C GLY A 58 21.85 -18.40 10.70
N THR A 59 20.81 -18.02 9.94
CA THR A 59 20.74 -18.29 8.49
C THR A 59 21.29 -17.13 7.66
N ASN A 60 21.88 -17.44 6.51
CA ASN A 60 22.32 -16.47 5.51
C ASN A 60 22.52 -17.15 4.15
N SER A 61 22.66 -16.35 3.09
CA SER A 61 22.84 -16.81 1.71
C SER A 61 24.19 -17.48 1.44
N GLU A 62 25.05 -17.65 2.43
CA GLU A 62 26.44 -18.07 2.26
C GLU A 62 26.78 -19.34 3.06
N THR A 63 26.07 -19.63 4.17
CA THR A 63 26.38 -20.76 5.06
C THR A 63 25.20 -21.66 5.38
N ILE A 64 24.03 -21.10 5.71
CA ILE A 64 22.84 -21.86 6.11
C ILE A 64 21.65 -21.28 5.35
N PHE A 65 21.28 -21.95 4.26
CA PHE A 65 20.14 -21.59 3.43
C PHE A 65 18.82 -21.99 4.11
N GLY A 66 17.72 -21.38 3.66
CA GLY A 66 16.47 -22.12 3.62
C GLY A 66 15.52 -22.00 4.81
N VAL A 67 15.89 -21.31 5.88
CA VAL A 67 15.02 -21.17 7.06
C VAL A 67 14.58 -19.73 7.24
N PHE A 68 13.26 -19.52 7.24
CA PHE A 68 12.65 -18.23 7.56
C PHE A 68 11.86 -18.32 8.87
N HIS A 69 11.67 -17.18 9.50
CA HIS A 69 10.78 -16.98 10.62
C HIS A 69 9.52 -16.27 10.11
N PHE A 70 8.35 -16.71 10.58
CA PHE A 70 7.07 -16.06 10.31
C PHE A 70 6.56 -15.46 11.60
N LEU A 71 6.13 -14.21 11.53
CA LEU A 71 5.57 -13.46 12.65
C LEU A 71 4.21 -12.91 12.23
N CYS A 72 3.20 -13.14 13.05
CA CYS A 72 1.85 -12.59 12.90
C CYS A 72 1.42 -12.00 14.24
N GLU A 73 1.29 -10.68 14.31
CA GLU A 73 1.05 -9.99 15.57
C GLU A 73 0.04 -8.85 15.44
N ASP A 74 -0.78 -8.71 16.48
CA ASP A 74 -1.68 -7.58 16.69
C ASP A 74 -0.90 -6.32 17.12
N TYR A 75 -1.28 -5.19 16.55
CA TYR A 75 -0.69 -3.89 16.90
C TYR A 75 -1.75 -2.79 17.03
N THR A 76 -1.37 -1.74 17.76
CA THR A 76 -2.05 -0.44 17.76
C THR A 76 -1.24 0.57 16.97
N GLU A 77 -1.95 1.53 16.39
CA GLU A 77 -1.35 2.55 15.53
C GLU A 77 -1.95 3.92 15.79
N GLU A 78 -1.07 4.92 15.75
CA GLU A 78 -1.45 6.32 15.56
C GLU A 78 -0.87 6.80 14.22
N LEU A 79 -1.74 7.23 13.32
CA LEU A 79 -1.39 7.73 12.00
C LEU A 79 -1.90 9.16 11.86
N THR A 80 -1.00 10.13 11.75
CA THR A 80 -1.33 11.55 11.68
C THR A 80 -0.95 12.13 10.33
N PHE A 81 -1.87 12.91 9.75
CA PHE A 81 -1.69 13.64 8.51
C PHE A 81 -1.80 15.15 8.75
N SER A 82 -0.74 15.89 8.42
CA SER A 82 -0.63 17.34 8.65
C SER A 82 -0.46 18.08 7.32
N PRO A 83 -1.34 19.03 6.98
CA PRO A 83 -1.23 19.78 5.73
C PRO A 83 -0.01 20.71 5.77
N VAL A 84 0.72 20.80 4.65
CA VAL A 84 1.72 21.83 4.40
C VAL A 84 1.02 23.04 3.80
N SER A 85 1.21 24.22 4.38
CA SER A 85 0.55 25.45 3.94
C SER A 85 1.07 25.92 2.57
N GLY A 86 0.14 26.26 1.66
CA GLY A 86 0.45 26.78 0.33
C GLY A 86 0.83 25.68 -0.66
N GLY A 87 0.48 25.86 -1.94
CA GLY A 87 0.85 24.92 -2.99
C GLY A 87 2.36 24.88 -3.21
N VAL A 88 2.95 23.70 -3.25
CA VAL A 88 4.40 23.52 -3.45
C VAL A 88 4.69 23.53 -4.95
N ARG A 89 5.38 24.58 -5.42
CA ARG A 89 5.63 24.82 -6.85
C ARG A 89 6.77 23.97 -7.41
N ASN A 90 6.49 23.22 -8.46
CA ASN A 90 7.44 22.51 -9.32
C ASN A 90 7.55 23.23 -10.68
N ARG A 91 8.77 23.62 -11.06
CA ARG A 91 9.05 24.40 -12.28
C ARG A 91 9.51 23.49 -13.42
N GLY A 92 8.70 23.35 -14.46
CA GLY A 92 8.98 22.60 -15.68
C GLY A 92 9.30 23.47 -16.90
N GLY A 93 9.66 24.74 -16.68
CA GLY A 93 9.82 25.74 -17.74
C GLY A 93 8.46 26.24 -18.22
N THR A 94 7.90 25.59 -19.25
CA THR A 94 6.58 25.96 -19.81
C THR A 94 5.40 25.37 -19.04
N ASN A 95 5.65 24.32 -18.26
CA ASN A 95 4.67 23.71 -17.37
C ASN A 95 5.02 24.09 -15.93
N GLU A 96 4.05 24.56 -15.17
CA GLU A 96 4.15 24.75 -13.72
C GLU A 96 3.19 23.76 -13.06
N GLN A 97 3.67 23.04 -12.05
CA GLN A 97 2.82 22.16 -11.26
C GLN A 97 2.80 22.64 -9.81
N PHE A 98 1.64 22.65 -9.19
CA PHE A 98 1.48 22.96 -7.77
C PHE A 98 1.04 21.71 -7.03
N ALA A 99 1.88 21.26 -6.10
CA ALA A 99 1.59 20.08 -5.30
C ALA A 99 0.91 20.45 -3.98
N GLY A 100 -0.24 19.83 -3.70
CA GLY A 100 -0.82 19.84 -2.36
C GLY A 100 -0.09 18.83 -1.49
N ALA A 101 0.72 19.30 -0.54
CA ALA A 101 1.55 18.44 0.29
C ALA A 101 0.92 18.18 1.68
N ILE A 102 0.92 16.91 2.10
CA ILE A 102 0.46 16.48 3.42
C ILE A 102 1.56 15.62 4.04
N GLU A 103 2.14 16.06 5.15
CA GLU A 103 3.04 15.23 5.95
C GLU A 103 2.26 14.08 6.59
N TYR A 104 2.86 12.89 6.66
CA TYR A 104 2.34 11.82 7.51
C TYR A 104 3.38 11.35 8.52
N ARG A 105 2.89 10.93 9.68
CA ARG A 105 3.64 10.22 10.71
C ARG A 105 2.83 9.02 11.16
N GLN A 106 3.48 7.87 11.16
CA GLN A 106 2.94 6.60 11.60
C GLN A 106 3.74 6.09 12.79
N SER A 107 3.07 5.70 13.86
CA SER A 107 3.66 5.06 15.04
C SER A 107 2.90 3.77 15.34
N VAL A 108 3.63 2.67 15.50
CA VAL A 108 3.05 1.34 15.70
C VAL A 108 3.61 0.68 16.97
N GLN A 109 2.72 0.18 17.82
CA GLN A 109 3.04 -0.51 19.07
C GLN A 109 2.40 -1.88 19.10
N ARG A 110 3.15 -2.89 19.56
CA ARG A 110 2.64 -4.25 19.70
C ARG A 110 1.63 -4.32 20.84
N VAL A 111 0.48 -4.98 20.61
CA VAL A 111 -0.61 -5.06 21.60
C VAL A 111 -0.18 -5.82 22.86
N SER A 112 0.65 -6.86 22.72
CA SER A 112 0.99 -7.75 23.84
C SER A 112 1.76 -7.09 24.99
N ASP A 113 2.57 -6.06 24.70
CA ASP A 113 3.43 -5.42 25.71
C ASP A 113 3.70 -3.92 25.49
N GLY A 114 3.11 -3.30 24.47
CA GLY A 114 3.24 -1.87 24.19
C GLY A 114 4.61 -1.44 23.65
N VAL A 115 5.48 -2.39 23.26
CA VAL A 115 6.76 -2.05 22.64
C VAL A 115 6.52 -1.45 21.26
N GLY A 116 7.15 -0.29 20.98
CA GLY A 116 7.18 0.29 19.65
C GLY A 116 7.93 -0.61 18.68
N ILE A 117 7.27 -1.03 17.60
CA ILE A 117 7.84 -1.97 16.61
C ILE A 117 8.12 -1.30 15.26
N HIS A 118 7.47 -0.16 14.98
CA HIS A 118 7.65 0.57 13.72
C HIS A 118 7.33 2.06 13.88
N GLU A 119 8.05 2.88 13.13
CA GLU A 119 7.81 4.32 12.97
C GLU A 119 8.01 4.64 11.48
N GLU A 120 7.21 5.52 10.91
CA GLU A 120 7.45 5.99 9.53
C GLU A 120 7.02 7.45 9.39
N VAL A 121 7.77 8.21 8.61
CA VAL A 121 7.42 9.60 8.27
C VAL A 121 7.63 9.87 6.79
N GLY A 122 6.85 10.80 6.25
CA GLY A 122 6.95 11.17 4.85
C GLY A 122 5.90 12.17 4.42
N MET A 123 5.59 12.19 3.12
CA MET A 123 4.58 13.08 2.54
C MET A 123 3.70 12.36 1.51
N TYR A 124 2.43 12.74 1.48
CA TYR A 124 1.56 12.56 0.33
C TYR A 124 1.50 13.86 -0.47
N LEU A 125 1.52 13.75 -1.79
CA LEU A 125 1.46 14.86 -2.73
C LEU A 125 0.27 14.68 -3.67
N TRP A 126 -0.59 15.71 -3.76
CA TRP A 126 -1.59 15.85 -4.80
C TRP A 126 -0.97 16.55 -6.01
N LEU A 127 -1.03 15.94 -7.20
CA LEU A 127 -0.21 16.32 -8.36
C LEU A 127 -1.00 16.89 -9.55
N ASN A 128 -2.30 17.13 -9.41
CA ASN A 128 -3.18 17.46 -10.55
C ASN A 128 -3.20 18.94 -10.93
N GLU A 129 -2.60 19.84 -10.15
CA GLU A 129 -2.70 21.28 -10.43
C GLU A 129 -1.58 21.72 -11.39
N MET A 130 -1.97 22.06 -12.63
CA MET A 130 -1.07 22.41 -13.73
C MET A 130 -1.38 23.81 -14.30
N TYR A 131 -0.35 24.57 -14.64
CA TYR A 131 -0.42 25.86 -15.30
C TYR A 131 0.56 25.95 -16.47
N ASN A 132 0.23 26.79 -17.44
CA ASN A 132 1.10 27.15 -18.56
C ASN A 132 1.88 28.43 -18.24
N HIS A 133 3.20 28.39 -18.38
CA HIS A 133 4.08 29.54 -18.11
C HIS A 133 4.92 29.87 -19.35
N ALA A 134 4.35 30.69 -20.22
CA ALA A 134 5.02 31.11 -21.45
C ALA A 134 6.18 32.07 -21.17
N ALA A 135 7.22 32.02 -22.02
CA ALA A 135 8.32 32.97 -21.95
C ALA A 135 7.84 34.40 -22.24
N THR A 136 8.25 35.34 -21.39
CA THR A 136 8.06 36.78 -21.61
C THR A 136 9.35 37.39 -22.15
N GLU A 137 9.26 38.58 -22.75
CA GLU A 137 10.46 39.31 -23.18
C GLU A 137 11.42 39.55 -21.99
N GLN A 138 10.87 39.90 -20.84
CA GLN A 138 11.63 40.12 -19.61
C GLN A 138 12.34 38.84 -19.15
N SER A 139 11.65 37.69 -19.10
CA SER A 139 12.27 36.43 -18.64
C SER A 139 13.41 35.97 -19.56
N VAL A 140 13.25 36.13 -20.88
CA VAL A 140 14.30 35.81 -21.86
C VAL A 140 15.55 36.68 -21.66
N LEU A 141 15.35 37.97 -21.38
CA LEU A 141 16.44 38.91 -21.11
C LEU A 141 17.15 38.59 -19.78
N GLU A 142 16.40 38.33 -18.71
CA GLU A 142 16.94 38.01 -17.38
C GLU A 142 17.81 36.75 -17.39
N ASP A 143 17.39 35.73 -18.14
CA ASP A 143 18.12 34.47 -18.27
C ASP A 143 19.30 34.55 -19.26
N ASN A 144 19.57 35.73 -19.84
CA ASN A 144 20.59 35.96 -20.87
C ASN A 144 20.50 34.96 -22.05
N ALA A 145 19.28 34.55 -22.40
CA ALA A 145 19.06 33.58 -23.47
C ALA A 145 19.36 34.20 -24.85
N TYR A 146 20.21 33.54 -25.64
CA TYR A 146 20.54 33.89 -27.03
C TYR A 146 19.63 33.06 -27.98
N PRO A 147 19.21 33.54 -29.16
CA PRO A 147 17.88 33.29 -29.70
C PRO A 147 17.68 31.85 -30.18
N ILE A 148 17.03 31.05 -29.35
CA ILE A 148 16.25 29.88 -29.78
C ILE A 148 14.82 29.92 -29.18
N ILE A 149 14.57 30.79 -28.19
CA ILE A 149 13.27 30.91 -27.50
C ILE A 149 12.68 32.29 -27.82
N SER A 150 11.57 32.34 -28.54
CA SER A 150 10.83 33.57 -28.84
C SER A 150 9.86 33.92 -27.70
N THR A 151 9.52 35.20 -27.53
CA THR A 151 8.38 35.61 -26.67
C THR A 151 7.13 34.81 -27.04
N GLY A 152 6.40 34.32 -26.04
CA GLY A 152 5.25 33.44 -26.24
C GLY A 152 5.60 31.97 -26.55
N ALA A 153 6.88 31.61 -26.67
CA ALA A 153 7.28 30.21 -26.69
C ALA A 153 6.82 29.54 -25.39
N GLY A 154 6.25 28.34 -25.52
CA GLY A 154 5.61 27.65 -24.41
C GLY A 154 4.11 27.91 -24.29
N ALA A 155 3.56 28.97 -24.89
CA ALA A 155 2.11 29.26 -24.83
C ALA A 155 1.23 28.12 -25.39
N THR A 156 1.80 27.29 -26.28
CA THR A 156 1.20 26.06 -26.81
C THR A 156 2.11 24.84 -26.61
N GLY A 157 3.11 24.96 -25.73
CA GLY A 157 4.24 24.04 -25.57
C GLY A 157 3.85 22.61 -25.18
N PRO A 158 4.82 21.68 -25.06
CA PRO A 158 4.49 20.30 -24.71
C PRO A 158 3.77 20.30 -23.36
N ASN A 159 2.48 19.98 -23.39
CA ASN A 159 1.69 19.96 -22.17
C ASN A 159 2.00 18.66 -21.44
N PHE A 160 2.67 18.76 -20.30
CA PHE A 160 2.91 17.62 -19.44
C PHE A 160 1.57 17.22 -18.79
N VAL A 161 1.13 16.00 -19.02
CA VAL A 161 -0.01 15.42 -18.31
C VAL A 161 0.56 14.55 -17.19
N PRO A 162 0.35 14.89 -15.91
CA PRO A 162 0.77 14.04 -14.81
C PRO A 162 0.21 12.63 -14.99
N PRO A 163 1.05 11.58 -15.06
CA PRO A 163 0.58 10.21 -15.25
C PRO A 163 -0.18 9.70 -14.02
N TYR A 164 0.07 10.29 -12.85
CA TYR A 164 -0.50 9.91 -11.56
C TYR A 164 -1.00 11.15 -10.82
N SER A 165 -2.07 10.99 -10.05
CA SER A 165 -2.65 12.08 -9.25
C SER A 165 -2.06 12.18 -7.85
N ILE A 166 -1.53 11.08 -7.33
CA ILE A 166 -1.02 10.99 -5.97
C ILE A 166 0.40 10.42 -5.99
N ALA A 167 1.28 11.01 -5.20
CA ALA A 167 2.55 10.40 -4.80
C ALA A 167 2.64 10.28 -3.28
N ARG A 168 3.27 9.22 -2.77
CA ARG A 168 3.67 9.06 -1.37
C ARG A 168 5.18 8.86 -1.34
N SER A 169 5.91 9.68 -0.59
CA SER A 169 7.31 9.45 -0.26
C SER A 169 7.47 9.20 1.23
N GLY A 170 8.40 8.32 1.62
CA GLY A 170 8.55 7.90 3.01
C GLY A 170 9.96 7.48 3.37
N THR A 171 10.33 7.66 4.64
CA THR A 171 11.58 7.14 5.23
C THR A 171 11.25 6.13 6.32
N ILE A 172 11.75 4.91 6.14
CA ILE A 172 11.46 3.75 6.97
C ILE A 172 12.70 3.42 7.80
N PRO A 173 12.61 3.31 9.15
CA PRO A 173 13.74 3.13 10.06
C PRO A 173 14.44 1.77 9.89
N HIS A 174 13.80 0.81 9.23
CA HIS A 174 14.45 -0.43 8.80
C HIS A 174 15.48 -0.23 7.67
N GLY A 175 15.67 1.01 7.19
CA GLY A 175 16.73 1.37 6.24
C GLY A 175 16.26 1.39 4.79
N SER A 176 15.03 1.84 4.55
CA SER A 176 14.49 2.02 3.20
C SER A 176 13.88 3.40 3.01
N GLY A 177 14.00 3.97 1.83
CA GLY A 177 13.23 5.13 1.37
C GLY A 177 12.30 4.71 0.23
N ILE A 178 11.08 5.24 0.21
CA ILE A 178 10.05 4.87 -0.76
C ILE A 178 9.57 6.09 -1.56
N LEU A 179 9.16 5.83 -2.80
CA LEU A 179 8.30 6.68 -3.60
C LEU A 179 7.26 5.77 -4.26
N LEU A 180 6.00 5.95 -3.88
CA LEU A 180 4.85 5.31 -4.52
C LEU A 180 4.09 6.37 -5.31
N THR A 181 3.51 5.98 -6.43
CA THR A 181 2.59 6.83 -7.18
C THR A 181 1.34 6.06 -7.55
N GLY A 182 0.26 6.76 -7.83
CA GLY A 182 -0.98 6.13 -8.28
C GLY A 182 -2.16 7.08 -8.32
N SER A 183 -3.35 6.52 -8.12
CA SER A 183 -4.61 7.19 -8.40
C SER A 183 -5.68 6.82 -7.36
N PHE A 184 -6.93 7.25 -7.60
CA PHE A 184 -8.02 7.08 -6.67
C PHE A 184 -9.38 6.87 -7.36
N GLN A 185 -10.33 6.32 -6.60
CA GLN A 185 -11.77 6.34 -6.88
C GLN A 185 -12.45 7.09 -5.74
N GLN A 186 -13.43 7.93 -6.05
CA GLN A 186 -14.14 8.72 -5.05
C GLN A 186 -15.62 8.34 -5.04
N ASP A 187 -16.22 8.38 -3.84
CA ASP A 187 -17.66 8.18 -3.64
C ASP A 187 -18.19 6.85 -4.20
N VAL A 188 -17.39 5.78 -4.09
CA VAL A 188 -17.84 4.42 -4.45
C VAL A 188 -18.92 4.00 -3.44
N VAL A 189 -20.11 3.67 -3.95
CA VAL A 189 -21.29 3.38 -3.11
C VAL A 189 -21.16 2.02 -2.43
N GLY A 190 -21.49 1.98 -1.14
CA GLY A 190 -21.49 0.77 -0.31
C GLY A 190 -20.18 0.51 0.44
N LYS A 191 -20.02 -0.71 0.92
CA LYS A 191 -18.80 -1.20 1.58
C LYS A 191 -17.74 -1.57 0.53
N PRO A 192 -16.44 -1.45 0.83
CA PRO A 192 -15.43 -2.20 0.11
C PRO A 192 -15.82 -3.69 0.11
N PRO A 193 -16.00 -4.33 -1.06
CA PRO A 193 -16.22 -5.78 -1.06
C PRO A 193 -14.98 -6.54 -0.49
N PHE A 194 -15.10 -7.79 -0.10
CA PHE A 194 -13.93 -8.61 0.24
C PHE A 194 -14.26 -10.06 -0.09
N PRO A 195 -13.26 -10.89 -0.43
CA PRO A 195 -13.54 -12.28 -0.80
C PRO A 195 -14.00 -13.11 0.40
N THR A 196 -14.67 -14.21 0.10
CA THR A 196 -15.17 -15.18 1.07
C THR A 196 -14.85 -16.59 0.63
N GLY A 197 -14.73 -17.48 1.59
CA GLY A 197 -14.50 -18.89 1.43
C GLY A 197 -13.32 -19.24 0.54
N THR A 198 -13.55 -20.04 -0.50
CA THR A 198 -12.52 -20.45 -1.46
C THR A 198 -12.13 -19.35 -2.43
N GLU A 199 -12.99 -18.34 -2.64
CA GLU A 199 -12.68 -17.19 -3.50
C GLU A 199 -11.54 -16.34 -2.93
N SER A 200 -11.24 -16.46 -1.63
CA SER A 200 -10.08 -15.83 -0.99
C SER A 200 -8.73 -16.32 -1.55
N TRP A 201 -8.73 -17.43 -2.28
CA TRP A 201 -7.58 -17.96 -3.03
C TRP A 201 -7.64 -17.73 -4.54
N SER A 202 -8.82 -17.41 -5.07
CA SER A 202 -8.93 -17.05 -6.49
C SER A 202 -8.04 -15.83 -6.74
N ALA A 203 -7.29 -15.87 -7.84
CA ALA A 203 -6.27 -14.89 -8.18
C ALA A 203 -6.70 -14.07 -9.42
N PRO A 204 -6.01 -12.96 -9.77
CA PRO A 204 -4.75 -12.50 -9.16
C PRO A 204 -4.71 -10.99 -8.83
N PHE A 205 -3.84 -10.51 -7.94
CA PHE A 205 -2.51 -9.96 -8.28
C PHE A 205 -2.42 -8.96 -9.46
N VAL A 206 -3.49 -8.37 -9.98
CA VAL A 206 -3.35 -7.29 -10.98
C VAL A 206 -4.62 -6.45 -11.10
N ARG A 207 -5.82 -7.06 -11.07
CA ARG A 207 -7.02 -6.27 -11.36
C ARG A 207 -7.30 -5.24 -10.27
N SER A 208 -7.30 -3.98 -10.70
CA SER A 208 -7.91 -2.86 -9.99
C SER A 208 -9.29 -3.30 -9.52
N TRP A 209 -9.49 -3.17 -8.22
CA TRP A 209 -10.70 -3.61 -7.57
C TRP A 209 -11.34 -2.41 -6.85
N PRO A 210 -12.67 -2.19 -7.01
CA PRO A 210 -13.59 -2.86 -7.93
C PRO A 210 -13.19 -2.66 -9.41
N ASP A 211 -13.83 -3.39 -10.36
CA ASP A 211 -13.69 -3.31 -11.84
C ASP A 211 -13.98 -1.89 -12.44
N LEU A 212 -13.85 -0.84 -11.65
CA LEU A 212 -13.94 0.55 -12.06
C LEU A 212 -12.66 0.92 -12.81
N LEU A 213 -12.86 1.25 -14.09
CA LEU A 213 -11.87 1.88 -14.97
C LEU A 213 -11.46 3.23 -14.39
N ILE A 214 -10.50 3.23 -13.46
CA ILE A 214 -9.75 4.42 -13.12
C ILE A 214 -8.79 4.67 -14.28
N ALA A 215 -8.77 5.91 -14.80
CA ALA A 215 -7.72 6.31 -15.73
C ALA A 215 -6.35 6.12 -15.06
N ASN A 216 -5.50 5.25 -15.64
CA ASN A 216 -4.14 4.96 -15.19
C ASN A 216 -4.04 4.34 -13.78
N ALA A 217 -5.03 3.56 -13.32
CA ALA A 217 -4.79 2.73 -12.14
C ALA A 217 -3.68 1.71 -12.44
N PRO A 218 -2.70 1.55 -11.54
CA PRO A 218 -1.72 0.49 -11.67
C PRO A 218 -2.41 -0.87 -11.67
N ASP A 219 -2.01 -1.76 -12.57
CA ASP A 219 -2.32 -3.19 -12.50
C ASP A 219 -1.51 -3.71 -11.29
N LEU A 220 -2.16 -3.86 -10.13
CA LEU A 220 -1.46 -4.07 -8.86
C LEU A 220 -1.01 -5.53 -8.72
N ALA A 221 0.26 -5.78 -9.05
CA ALA A 221 0.99 -7.05 -8.99
C ALA A 221 1.06 -7.77 -7.61
N SER A 222 0.28 -7.38 -6.61
CA SER A 222 0.47 -7.78 -5.22
C SER A 222 -0.41 -8.95 -4.77
N SER A 223 0.24 -9.92 -4.11
CA SER A 223 -0.40 -10.98 -3.34
C SER A 223 -1.00 -10.38 -2.08
N PRO A 224 -2.30 -10.51 -1.83
CA PRO A 224 -2.82 -10.21 -0.51
C PRO A 224 -2.66 -11.42 0.44
N LEU A 225 -2.11 -12.54 -0.06
CA LEU A 225 -1.70 -13.67 0.77
C LEU A 225 -0.33 -13.43 1.38
N ALA A 226 -0.17 -13.77 2.66
CA ALA A 226 1.12 -13.85 3.36
C ALA A 226 2.04 -14.96 2.79
N ILE A 227 1.54 -15.72 1.82
CA ILE A 227 2.21 -16.87 1.19
C ILE A 227 2.17 -16.65 -0.32
N SER A 228 3.31 -16.29 -0.91
CA SER A 228 3.39 -16.00 -2.35
C SER A 228 3.53 -17.28 -3.19
N PRO A 229 3.10 -17.27 -4.47
CA PRO A 229 3.34 -18.37 -5.39
C PRO A 229 4.81 -18.78 -5.48
N SER A 230 5.74 -17.82 -5.40
CA SER A 230 7.18 -18.08 -5.43
C SER A 230 7.70 -18.82 -4.20
N MET A 231 6.95 -18.82 -3.09
CA MET A 231 7.26 -19.61 -1.90
C MET A 231 6.81 -21.07 -2.06
N GLY A 232 6.01 -21.39 -3.08
CA GLY A 232 5.41 -22.70 -3.26
C GLY A 232 4.02 -22.85 -2.64
N ALA A 233 3.26 -21.74 -2.54
CA ALA A 233 1.90 -21.69 -1.97
C ALA A 233 0.94 -22.76 -2.53
N SER A 234 1.19 -23.29 -3.72
CA SER A 234 0.43 -24.41 -4.30
C SER A 234 0.43 -25.66 -3.41
N ALA A 235 1.43 -25.83 -2.54
CA ALA A 235 1.45 -26.92 -1.55
C ALA A 235 0.26 -26.86 -0.58
N LEU A 236 -0.29 -25.66 -0.30
CA LEU A 236 -1.46 -25.50 0.55
C LEU A 236 -2.77 -25.91 -0.12
N LEU A 237 -2.75 -26.02 -1.45
CA LEU A 237 -3.90 -26.47 -2.21
C LEU A 237 -4.00 -28.00 -2.21
N VAL A 238 -2.90 -28.72 -1.95
CA VAL A 238 -2.88 -30.19 -1.98
C VAL A 238 -2.88 -30.74 -0.55
N PRO A 239 -3.90 -31.50 -0.13
CA PRO A 239 -3.89 -32.14 1.18
C PRO A 239 -2.67 -33.06 1.39
N PRO A 240 -2.20 -33.29 2.64
CA PRO A 240 -1.12 -34.23 2.90
C PRO A 240 -1.39 -35.62 2.29
N GLY A 241 -0.41 -36.16 1.56
CA GLY A 241 -0.53 -37.43 0.85
C GLY A 241 -1.39 -37.41 -0.44
N GLY A 242 -1.92 -36.24 -0.82
CA GLY A 242 -2.64 -36.02 -2.06
C GLY A 242 -1.73 -35.77 -3.26
N SER A 243 -2.33 -35.73 -4.45
CA SER A 243 -1.67 -35.41 -5.72
C SER A 243 -2.08 -34.03 -6.23
N ALA A 244 -1.42 -33.54 -7.28
CA ALA A 244 -1.83 -32.29 -7.93
C ALA A 244 -3.28 -32.31 -8.46
N ALA A 245 -3.86 -33.49 -8.70
CA ALA A 245 -5.27 -33.64 -9.10
C ALA A 245 -6.24 -33.37 -7.94
N ASP A 246 -5.76 -33.45 -6.69
CA ASP A 246 -6.52 -33.20 -5.47
C ASP A 246 -6.39 -31.73 -5.00
N ALA A 247 -5.73 -30.88 -5.80
CA ALA A 247 -5.49 -29.49 -5.47
C ALA A 247 -6.82 -28.71 -5.38
N ALA A 248 -7.18 -28.26 -4.18
CA ALA A 248 -8.34 -27.44 -3.89
C ALA A 248 -7.97 -26.33 -2.90
N PRO A 249 -8.41 -25.07 -3.14
CA PRO A 249 -8.20 -24.00 -2.18
C PRO A 249 -8.87 -24.25 -0.84
N LEU A 250 -8.22 -23.85 0.26
CA LEU A 250 -8.83 -23.90 1.59
C LEU A 250 -10.00 -22.92 1.65
N ASN A 251 -11.12 -23.33 2.23
CA ASN A 251 -12.17 -22.37 2.57
C ASN A 251 -11.67 -21.53 3.77
N LEU A 252 -11.32 -20.26 3.55
CA LEU A 252 -10.77 -19.39 4.60
C LEU A 252 -11.84 -18.82 5.56
N ASP A 253 -13.11 -19.18 5.40
CA ASP A 253 -14.16 -18.90 6.39
C ASP A 253 -14.41 -20.08 7.33
N GLU A 254 -13.79 -21.23 7.08
CA GLU A 254 -13.83 -22.41 7.93
C GLU A 254 -12.61 -22.48 8.85
N PRO A 255 -12.65 -23.23 9.96
CA PRO A 255 -11.47 -23.43 10.81
C PRO A 255 -10.28 -24.01 10.06
N ALA A 256 -9.07 -23.71 10.53
CA ALA A 256 -7.84 -24.27 9.99
C ALA A 256 -7.92 -25.81 9.90
N PRO A 257 -7.50 -26.41 8.77
CA PRO A 257 -7.60 -27.85 8.56
C PRO A 257 -6.73 -28.62 9.57
N ALA A 258 -7.17 -29.83 9.95
CA ALA A 258 -6.52 -30.59 11.03
C ALA A 258 -5.04 -30.91 10.78
N TRP A 259 -4.64 -31.05 9.51
CA TRP A 259 -3.24 -31.29 9.12
C TRP A 259 -2.31 -30.13 9.52
N ALA A 260 -2.83 -28.91 9.62
CA ALA A 260 -2.05 -27.76 10.07
C ALA A 260 -1.49 -27.98 11.48
N PHE A 261 -2.09 -28.87 12.28
CA PHE A 261 -1.67 -29.18 13.65
C PHE A 261 -0.90 -30.51 13.78
N ASP A 262 -0.63 -31.21 12.67
CA ASP A 262 0.09 -32.49 12.68
C ASP A 262 1.59 -32.31 12.92
N LYS A 263 2.02 -32.55 14.16
CA LYS A 263 3.43 -32.43 14.57
C LYS A 263 4.37 -33.45 13.95
N SER A 264 3.87 -34.44 13.19
CA SER A 264 4.71 -35.40 12.48
C SER A 264 5.24 -34.88 11.14
N LEU A 265 4.58 -33.89 10.52
CA LEU A 265 4.98 -33.32 9.22
C LEU A 265 6.44 -32.86 9.15
N PRO A 266 7.00 -32.15 10.16
CA PRO A 266 8.41 -31.79 10.15
C PRO A 266 9.39 -32.97 10.14
N VAL A 267 8.94 -34.17 10.50
CA VAL A 267 9.75 -35.40 10.47
C VAL A 267 9.52 -36.19 9.18
N THR A 268 8.28 -36.26 8.70
CA THR A 268 7.92 -37.04 7.51
C THR A 268 8.21 -36.29 6.21
N GLU A 269 8.12 -34.96 6.22
CA GLU A 269 8.35 -34.06 5.08
C GLU A 269 9.19 -32.83 5.50
N PRO A 270 10.41 -33.01 6.03
CA PRO A 270 11.21 -31.94 6.64
C PRO A 270 11.52 -30.76 5.71
N ASP A 271 11.61 -31.01 4.40
CA ASP A 271 11.89 -30.01 3.36
C ASP A 271 10.65 -29.68 2.51
N GLY A 272 9.46 -30.12 2.93
CA GLY A 272 8.20 -29.88 2.22
C GLY A 272 7.71 -28.45 2.40
N ASN A 273 7.28 -27.81 1.31
CA ASN A 273 6.59 -26.50 1.36
C ASN A 273 5.38 -26.53 2.32
N LEU A 274 4.70 -27.68 2.40
CA LEU A 274 3.60 -27.89 3.34
C LEU A 274 4.04 -27.74 4.80
N THR A 275 5.18 -28.33 5.17
CA THR A 275 5.79 -28.19 6.51
C THR A 275 6.15 -26.74 6.82
N TYR A 276 6.69 -26.00 5.84
CA TYR A 276 7.02 -24.59 6.02
C TYR A 276 5.80 -23.69 6.27
N PHE A 277 4.67 -23.99 5.61
CA PHE A 277 3.44 -23.21 5.74
C PHE A 277 2.51 -23.68 6.83
N GLN A 278 2.74 -24.88 7.37
CA GLN A 278 1.97 -25.44 8.47
C GLN A 278 1.78 -24.43 9.60
N ARG A 279 2.86 -23.76 10.02
CA ARG A 279 2.81 -22.75 11.09
C ARG A 279 1.98 -21.52 10.76
N ILE A 280 1.88 -21.14 9.48
CA ILE A 280 1.09 -19.99 9.04
C ILE A 280 -0.39 -20.35 9.12
N VAL A 281 -0.75 -21.55 8.67
CA VAL A 281 -2.13 -22.06 8.71
C VAL A 281 -2.57 -22.40 10.14
N ALA A 282 -1.65 -22.87 10.98
CA ALA A 282 -1.91 -23.20 12.38
C ALA A 282 -1.81 -21.99 13.34
N ASP A 283 -1.51 -20.80 12.83
CA ASP A 283 -1.35 -19.60 13.64
C ASP A 283 -2.67 -19.24 14.35
N PRO A 284 -2.65 -18.79 15.62
CA PRO A 284 -3.85 -18.35 16.32
C PRO A 284 -4.65 -17.24 15.62
N HIS A 285 -4.03 -16.46 14.74
CA HIS A 285 -4.70 -15.42 13.94
C HIS A 285 -5.33 -15.95 12.65
N TYR A 286 -5.30 -17.26 12.39
CA TYR A 286 -5.98 -17.84 11.23
C TYR A 286 -7.47 -17.39 11.18
N PRO A 287 -8.00 -16.97 10.01
CA PRO A 287 -7.41 -17.05 8.67
C PRO A 287 -6.50 -15.87 8.29
N TYR A 288 -6.39 -14.85 9.13
CA TYR A 288 -5.69 -13.60 8.83
C TYR A 288 -4.17 -13.80 8.70
N SER A 289 -3.60 -14.80 9.36
CA SER A 289 -2.20 -15.20 9.17
C SER A 289 -1.88 -15.63 7.73
N VAL A 290 -2.88 -16.15 7.00
CA VAL A 290 -2.76 -16.54 5.58
C VAL A 290 -3.15 -15.38 4.67
N ARG A 291 -4.23 -14.67 5.03
CA ARG A 291 -4.90 -13.65 4.20
C ARG A 291 -5.31 -12.44 5.06
N PRO A 292 -4.38 -11.50 5.36
CA PRO A 292 -4.59 -10.44 6.34
C PRO A 292 -5.76 -9.50 6.06
N ASP A 293 -6.07 -9.19 4.79
CA ASP A 293 -7.20 -8.36 4.37
C ASP A 293 -8.58 -8.93 4.76
N LEU A 294 -8.69 -10.24 5.07
CA LEU A 294 -9.93 -10.77 5.65
C LEU A 294 -10.23 -10.17 7.04
N ARG A 295 -9.24 -9.64 7.75
CA ARG A 295 -9.49 -8.90 8.98
C ARG A 295 -10.16 -7.56 8.70
N LEU A 296 -9.82 -6.90 7.59
CA LEU A 296 -10.50 -5.68 7.14
C LEU A 296 -11.97 -5.97 6.83
N ARG A 297 -12.24 -7.05 6.09
CA ARG A 297 -13.60 -7.56 5.85
C ARG A 297 -14.39 -7.75 7.14
N ASP A 298 -13.81 -8.47 8.09
CA ASP A 298 -14.50 -8.86 9.30
C ASP A 298 -14.73 -7.67 10.24
N ALA A 299 -13.85 -6.65 10.20
CA ALA A 299 -14.01 -5.41 10.94
C ALA A 299 -15.25 -4.59 10.49
N ILE A 300 -15.60 -4.65 9.20
CA ILE A 300 -16.72 -3.88 8.62
C ILE A 300 -18.00 -4.68 8.43
N LYS A 301 -18.00 -5.99 8.72
CA LYS A 301 -19.11 -6.91 8.37
C LYS A 301 -20.48 -6.41 8.88
N ASP A 302 -20.53 -5.85 10.08
CA ASP A 302 -21.75 -5.38 10.74
C ASP A 302 -21.95 -3.85 10.67
N GLN A 303 -20.99 -3.12 10.12
CA GLN A 303 -21.07 -1.66 10.00
C GLN A 303 -22.03 -1.23 8.88
N GLN A 304 -22.61 -0.04 8.94
CA GLN A 304 -23.35 0.54 7.82
C GLN A 304 -22.42 1.51 7.09
N ILE A 305 -21.91 1.15 5.91
CA ILE A 305 -21.02 2.03 5.13
C ILE A 305 -21.81 2.54 3.92
N SER A 306 -21.96 3.86 3.83
CA SER A 306 -22.71 4.48 2.74
C SER A 306 -21.87 4.56 1.46
N LYS A 307 -20.58 4.87 1.61
CA LYS A 307 -19.62 5.01 0.52
C LYS A 307 -18.17 4.99 1.01
N TYR A 308 -17.23 4.85 0.08
CA TYR A 308 -15.80 5.01 0.33
C TYR A 308 -15.06 5.74 -0.81
N THR A 309 -13.90 6.30 -0.47
CA THR A 309 -12.85 6.70 -1.41
C THR A 309 -11.73 5.68 -1.36
N LEU A 310 -11.29 5.16 -2.50
CA LEU A 310 -10.16 4.25 -2.60
C LEU A 310 -8.94 4.99 -3.16
N ILE A 311 -7.80 4.94 -2.46
CA ILE A 311 -6.49 5.40 -2.94
C ILE A 311 -5.61 4.18 -3.18
N GLN A 312 -5.00 4.09 -4.36
CA GLN A 312 -4.14 2.97 -4.73
C GLN A 312 -2.78 3.49 -5.20
N LEU A 313 -1.71 3.09 -4.51
CA LEU A 313 -0.35 3.51 -4.81
C LEU A 313 0.56 2.29 -4.97
N THR A 314 1.56 2.42 -5.83
CA THR A 314 2.57 1.38 -6.04
C THR A 314 3.92 2.00 -6.38
N SER A 315 4.99 1.29 -6.06
CA SER A 315 6.35 1.61 -6.52
C SER A 315 6.60 1.17 -7.98
N LYS A 316 5.79 0.25 -8.52
CA LYS A 316 5.94 -0.32 -9.86
C LYS A 316 4.64 -0.26 -10.65
N HIS A 317 4.72 0.20 -11.89
CA HIS A 317 3.59 0.37 -12.81
C HIS A 317 3.84 -0.40 -14.11
N ASP A 318 2.75 -0.90 -14.70
CA ASP A 318 2.74 -1.53 -16.03
C ASP A 318 2.86 -0.47 -17.13
N GLY A 319 4.06 0.08 -17.27
CA GLY A 319 4.37 1.22 -18.13
C GLY A 319 4.42 2.56 -17.37
N GLY A 320 4.76 3.64 -18.09
CA GLY A 320 4.88 4.99 -17.51
C GLY A 320 6.06 5.18 -16.53
N PRO A 321 6.20 6.38 -15.95
CA PRO A 321 7.20 6.66 -14.93
C PRO A 321 7.01 5.78 -13.70
N GLN A 322 8.12 5.30 -13.14
CA GLN A 322 8.09 4.40 -11.99
C GLN A 322 8.25 5.18 -10.68
N GLY A 323 7.70 4.63 -9.61
CA GLY A 323 8.14 4.95 -8.26
C GLY A 323 9.51 4.32 -7.97
N GLY A 324 9.81 4.08 -6.70
CA GLY A 324 11.04 3.38 -6.36
C GLY A 324 11.22 3.11 -4.88
N ILE A 325 12.13 2.18 -4.60
CA ILE A 325 12.58 1.87 -3.24
C ILE A 325 14.11 1.91 -3.23
N LEU A 326 14.67 2.71 -2.33
CA LEU A 326 16.10 2.77 -2.08
C LEU A 326 16.39 2.10 -0.75
N ASN A 327 17.28 1.12 -0.77
CA ASN A 327 17.63 0.30 0.39
C ASN A 327 19.04 0.67 0.89
N THR A 328 19.25 0.66 2.20
CA THR A 328 20.60 0.67 2.77
C THR A 328 21.37 -0.58 2.32
N PRO A 329 22.73 -0.57 2.33
CA PRO A 329 23.53 -1.70 1.87
C PRO A 329 23.20 -3.04 2.55
N PHE A 330 22.87 -3.02 3.85
CA PHE A 330 22.51 -4.23 4.59
C PHE A 330 21.20 -4.83 4.08
N VAL A 331 20.13 -4.02 4.01
CA VAL A 331 18.83 -4.44 3.49
C VAL A 331 18.97 -4.93 2.05
N LYS A 332 19.72 -4.18 1.21
CA LYS A 332 19.96 -4.55 -0.18
C LYS A 332 20.60 -5.93 -0.36
N LYS A 333 21.49 -6.32 0.56
CA LYS A 333 22.24 -7.58 0.50
C LYS A 333 21.46 -8.76 1.09
N PHE A 334 20.73 -8.58 2.18
CA PHE A 334 20.17 -9.69 2.97
C PHE A 334 18.66 -9.83 2.93
N ALA A 335 17.93 -8.75 2.63
CA ALA A 335 16.47 -8.73 2.64
C ALA A 335 15.97 -7.59 1.74
N ASN A 336 16.31 -7.66 0.45
CA ASN A 336 16.14 -6.55 -0.49
C ASN A 336 14.65 -6.21 -0.64
N VAL A 337 14.25 -5.00 -0.29
CA VAL A 337 12.88 -4.54 -0.52
C VAL A 337 12.76 -4.08 -1.97
N THR A 338 11.90 -4.74 -2.73
CA THR A 338 11.83 -4.58 -4.20
C THR A 338 10.59 -3.88 -4.70
N GLU A 339 9.53 -3.92 -3.90
CA GLU A 339 8.23 -3.41 -4.32
C GLU A 339 7.36 -3.16 -3.12
N MET A 340 6.48 -2.18 -3.26
CA MET A 340 5.49 -1.83 -2.27
C MET A 340 4.21 -1.40 -2.96
N THR A 341 3.08 -1.89 -2.44
CA THR A 341 1.74 -1.47 -2.82
C THR A 341 0.97 -1.01 -1.60
N LEU A 342 0.09 -0.04 -1.78
CA LEU A 342 -0.78 0.50 -0.76
C LEU A 342 -2.19 0.67 -1.32
N ASN A 343 -3.16 0.08 -0.65
CA ASN A 343 -4.58 0.38 -0.82
C ASN A 343 -5.09 1.07 0.45
N MET A 344 -5.84 2.16 0.30
CA MET A 344 -6.52 2.84 1.39
C MET A 344 -7.98 3.05 1.05
N TRP A 345 -8.88 2.68 1.96
CA TRP A 345 -10.31 2.91 1.88
C TRP A 345 -10.71 3.92 2.96
N LEU A 346 -11.04 5.14 2.54
CA LEU A 346 -11.63 6.15 3.41
C LEU A 346 -13.15 6.00 3.34
N GLU A 347 -13.73 5.49 4.41
CA GLU A 347 -15.11 5.06 4.48
C GLU A 347 -15.96 6.07 5.26
N THR A 348 -17.18 6.30 4.76
CA THR A 348 -18.24 6.99 5.49
C THR A 348 -19.12 5.95 6.17
N VAL A 349 -18.92 5.74 7.47
CA VAL A 349 -19.69 4.80 8.29
C VAL A 349 -20.84 5.56 8.95
N VAL A 350 -22.04 4.99 8.93
CA VAL A 350 -23.23 5.52 9.60
C VAL A 350 -23.45 4.77 10.91
N GLU A 351 -23.26 5.47 12.04
CA GLU A 351 -23.47 4.93 13.38
C GLU A 351 -24.44 5.82 14.15
N GLU A 352 -25.50 5.23 14.71
CA GLU A 352 -26.52 5.98 15.47
C GLU A 352 -27.12 7.19 14.71
N GLY A 353 -27.16 7.11 13.38
CA GLY A 353 -27.64 8.18 12.51
C GLY A 353 -26.63 9.31 12.25
N GLN A 354 -25.39 9.19 12.71
CA GLN A 354 -24.29 10.10 12.43
C GLN A 354 -23.28 9.48 11.45
N GLU A 355 -22.72 10.32 10.58
CA GLU A 355 -21.62 9.92 9.71
C GLU A 355 -20.29 10.10 10.45
N ILE A 356 -19.48 9.03 10.45
CA ILE A 356 -18.12 9.03 10.96
C ILE A 356 -17.15 8.61 9.85
N LEU A 357 -15.90 9.07 9.96
CA LEU A 357 -14.83 8.67 9.04
C LEU A 357 -14.03 7.51 9.62
N GLN A 358 -13.89 6.46 8.82
CA GLN A 358 -13.05 5.30 9.07
C GLN A 358 -12.03 5.16 7.93
N LEU A 359 -10.82 4.70 8.26
CA LEU A 359 -9.74 4.44 7.32
C LEU A 359 -9.34 2.97 7.46
N GLN A 360 -9.58 2.19 6.42
CA GLN A 360 -8.91 0.90 6.25
C GLN A 360 -7.71 1.05 5.32
N TYR A 361 -6.63 0.33 5.58
CA TYR A 361 -5.55 0.22 4.60
C TYR A 361 -4.93 -1.17 4.58
N GLU A 362 -4.34 -1.49 3.43
CA GLU A 362 -3.48 -2.64 3.22
C GLU A 362 -2.18 -2.16 2.58
N GLN A 363 -1.08 -2.41 3.28
CA GLN A 363 0.28 -2.13 2.82
C GLN A 363 1.00 -3.45 2.62
N ILE A 364 1.43 -3.72 1.40
CA ILE A 364 2.19 -4.94 1.07
C ILE A 364 3.57 -4.52 0.59
N ILE A 365 4.59 -5.04 1.25
CA ILE A 365 6.00 -4.81 0.93
C ILE A 365 6.63 -6.15 0.56
N PHE A 366 7.32 -6.21 -0.58
CA PHE A 366 7.97 -7.42 -1.04
C PHE A 366 9.46 -7.41 -0.72
N PHE A 367 9.85 -8.30 0.17
CA PHE A 367 11.24 -8.57 0.52
C PHE A 367 11.75 -9.73 -0.32
N GLU A 368 13.02 -9.69 -0.71
CA GLU A 368 13.69 -10.77 -1.41
C GLU A 368 14.84 -11.30 -0.56
N PHE A 369 14.73 -12.56 -0.18
CA PHE A 369 15.80 -13.31 0.49
C PHE A 369 15.66 -14.81 0.21
N MET A 370 16.74 -15.56 0.48
CA MET A 370 16.82 -16.98 0.11
C MET A 370 15.92 -17.87 0.96
N VAL A 371 15.30 -18.88 0.33
CA VAL A 371 14.62 -20.00 1.00
C VAL A 371 14.81 -21.31 0.22
N GLY A 372 14.56 -22.43 0.90
CA GLY A 372 14.80 -23.78 0.41
C GLY A 372 16.25 -24.23 0.50
N SER A 373 16.45 -25.51 0.22
CA SER A 373 17.75 -26.19 0.25
C SER A 373 18.71 -25.78 -0.89
N ASN A 374 18.21 -25.02 -1.88
CA ASN A 374 18.97 -24.59 -3.05
C ASN A 374 19.41 -23.10 -3.02
N GLY A 375 19.02 -22.36 -1.98
CA GLY A 375 19.40 -20.95 -1.80
C GLY A 375 18.76 -19.97 -2.79
N GLN A 376 17.71 -20.37 -3.52
CA GLN A 376 17.03 -19.48 -4.47
C GLN A 376 16.36 -18.31 -3.76
N THR A 377 16.38 -17.15 -4.42
CA THR A 377 15.69 -15.94 -3.95
C THR A 377 14.19 -16.16 -4.03
N THR A 378 13.50 -15.93 -2.92
CA THR A 378 12.05 -15.99 -2.82
C THR A 378 11.51 -14.60 -2.54
N ARG A 379 10.32 -14.29 -3.07
CA ARG A 379 9.63 -13.02 -2.87
C ARG A 379 8.63 -13.16 -1.71
N TRP A 380 8.89 -12.44 -0.63
CA TRP A 380 8.19 -12.51 0.65
C TRP A 380 7.28 -11.30 0.86
N PRO A 381 5.95 -11.51 0.91
CA PRO A 381 5.03 -10.45 1.26
C PRO A 381 5.13 -10.16 2.76
N HIS A 382 5.40 -8.90 3.08
CA HIS A 382 5.17 -8.32 4.39
C HIS A 382 3.92 -7.49 4.28
N ILE A 383 2.89 -7.89 5.01
CA ILE A 383 1.56 -7.32 4.87
C ILE A 383 1.21 -6.66 6.19
N GLN A 384 0.76 -5.43 6.11
CA GLN A 384 0.29 -4.66 7.24
C GLN A 384 -1.11 -4.11 6.90
N ILE A 385 -2.08 -4.42 7.76
CA ILE A 385 -3.46 -3.99 7.60
C ILE A 385 -3.95 -3.33 8.88
N ASN A 386 -4.81 -2.33 8.74
CA ASN A 386 -5.50 -1.75 9.91
C ASN A 386 -6.85 -1.15 9.55
N THR A 387 -7.72 -1.05 10.56
CA THR A 387 -8.96 -0.26 10.54
C THR A 387 -8.87 0.80 11.63
N LEU A 388 -8.77 2.06 11.22
CA LEU A 388 -8.59 3.22 12.08
C LEU A 388 -9.81 4.14 12.00
N ARG A 389 -10.08 4.90 13.07
CA ARG A 389 -11.06 5.99 13.04
C ARG A 389 -10.37 7.32 13.25
N LYS A 390 -10.95 8.36 12.65
CA LYS A 390 -10.48 9.72 12.88
C LYS A 390 -10.70 10.06 14.35
N LYS A 391 -9.61 10.42 15.03
CA LYS A 391 -9.63 10.83 16.43
C LYS A 391 -10.46 12.11 16.54
N THR A 392 -11.59 12.03 17.25
CA THR A 392 -12.37 13.21 17.63
C THR A 392 -11.63 13.93 18.75
N ASN A 393 -11.45 15.24 18.61
CA ASN A 393 -10.83 16.08 19.63
C ASN A 393 -11.66 16.16 20.90
#